data_AF-A0AAW3TQW7-F1
#
_entry.id   AF-A0AAW3TQW7-F1
#
_cell.length_a   1.000
_cell.length_b   1.000
_cell.length_c   1.000
_cell.angle_alpha   90.00
_cell.angle_beta   90.00
_cell.angle_gamma   90.00
#
_symmetry.space_group_name_H-M   'P 1'
#
loop_
_entity.id
_entity.type
_entity.pdbx_description
1 polymer ?
#
loop_
_entity_poly.entity_id
_entity_poly.type
_entity_poly.pdbx_seq_one_letter_code
_entity_poly.pdbx_strand_id
1 'polypeptide(L)'
;MASWREMAAAALAEPVPPPFAPTGAIPSALAAGLRSLAARTPPRRADPAEWRCVVQDAQRLASDGWVATALALGWSEADLFGIGRNGSDEWLSLAVWLAGRTVVLMDDHRAFTADDAVYYLERWGRPNTPFAAPVMLWEVGR
;
A
#
# COMPACT_ATOMS: atom_id res chain seq x y z
N MET A 1 32.45 -17.12 -25.25
CA MET A 1 31.26 -16.36 -24.84
C MET A 1 30.50 -17.24 -23.86
N ALA A 2 30.19 -16.73 -22.67
CA ALA A 2 29.42 -17.49 -21.69
C ALA A 2 28.04 -17.84 -22.27
N SER A 3 27.58 -19.05 -22.00
CA SER A 3 26.25 -19.50 -22.41
C SER A 3 25.18 -18.70 -21.65
N TRP A 4 24.03 -18.43 -22.27
CA TRP A 4 22.93 -17.71 -21.61
C TRP A 4 22.47 -18.39 -20.31
N ARG A 5 22.66 -19.71 -20.18
CA ARG A 5 22.41 -20.46 -18.93
C ARG A 5 23.41 -20.13 -17.83
N GLU A 6 24.67 -19.92 -18.17
CA GLU A 6 25.71 -19.53 -17.21
C GLU A 6 25.48 -18.10 -16.74
N MET A 7 25.03 -17.23 -17.64
CA MET A 7 24.62 -15.87 -17.30
C MET A 7 23.39 -15.86 -16.37
N ALA A 8 22.38 -16.70 -16.65
CA ALA A 8 21.20 -16.82 -15.79
C ALA A 8 21.53 -17.43 -14.43
N ALA A 9 22.37 -18.46 -14.39
CA ALA A 9 22.83 -19.05 -13.13
C ALA A 9 23.66 -18.07 -12.29
N ALA A 10 24.51 -17.26 -12.94
CA ALA A 10 25.24 -16.19 -12.26
C ALA A 10 24.31 -15.10 -11.72
N ALA A 11 23.29 -14.69 -12.49
CA ALA A 11 22.30 -13.71 -12.04
C ALA A 11 21.44 -14.22 -10.87
N LEU A 12 21.13 -15.52 -10.84
CA LEU A 12 20.44 -16.16 -9.71
C LEU A 12 21.34 -16.38 -8.49
N ALA A 13 22.65 -16.47 -8.69
CA ALA A 13 23.65 -16.63 -7.63
C ALA A 13 24.11 -15.30 -7.04
N GLU A 14 23.86 -14.16 -7.73
CA GLU A 14 24.04 -12.86 -7.11
C GLU A 14 23.05 -12.73 -5.94
N PRO A 15 23.53 -12.34 -4.74
CA PRO A 15 22.64 -12.02 -3.65
C PRO A 15 21.74 -10.88 -4.10
N VAL A 16 20.45 -11.17 -4.27
CA VAL A 16 19.44 -10.14 -4.48
C VAL A 16 19.65 -9.13 -3.35
N PRO A 17 19.99 -7.86 -3.66
CA PRO A 17 20.13 -6.86 -2.61
C PRO A 17 18.85 -6.91 -1.78
N PRO A 18 18.94 -6.87 -0.43
CA PRO A 18 17.74 -6.89 0.39
C PRO A 18 16.78 -5.84 -0.17
N PRO A 19 15.49 -6.17 -0.33
CA PRO A 19 14.52 -5.22 -0.86
C PRO A 19 14.72 -3.92 -0.12
N PHE A 20 15.00 -2.85 -0.88
CA PHE A 20 15.42 -1.54 -0.42
C PHE A 20 14.83 -1.25 0.95
N ALA A 21 15.63 -1.32 2.02
CA ALA A 21 15.12 -1.17 3.38
C ALA A 21 14.52 0.24 3.48
N PRO A 22 13.18 0.36 3.50
CA PRO A 22 12.54 1.63 3.27
C PRO A 22 12.76 2.51 4.51
N THR A 23 13.61 3.51 4.36
CA THR A 23 14.07 4.35 5.46
C THR A 23 13.52 5.75 5.30
N GLY A 24 12.60 6.14 6.18
CA GLY A 24 12.09 7.51 6.22
C GLY A 24 11.04 7.70 7.31
N ALA A 25 10.98 8.92 7.86
CA ALA A 25 9.95 9.28 8.83
C ALA A 25 8.65 9.64 8.09
N ILE A 26 7.52 9.10 8.55
CA ILE A 26 6.20 9.48 8.04
C ILE A 26 5.72 10.80 8.70
N PRO A 27 4.90 11.63 8.02
CA PRO A 27 4.31 12.82 8.60
C PRO A 27 3.55 12.51 9.91
N SER A 28 3.66 13.40 10.89
CA SER A 28 3.08 13.19 12.23
C SER A 28 1.54 13.06 12.22
N ALA A 29 0.87 13.79 11.33
CA ALA A 29 -0.57 13.69 11.11
C ALA A 29 -0.96 12.30 10.58
N LEU A 30 -0.21 11.78 9.61
CA LEU A 30 -0.39 10.44 9.06
C LEU A 30 -0.17 9.37 10.14
N ALA A 31 0.90 9.50 10.92
CA ALA A 31 1.17 8.60 12.06
C ALA A 31 0.05 8.64 13.11
N ALA A 32 -0.53 9.80 13.37
CA ALA A 32 -1.67 9.94 14.28
C ALA A 32 -2.94 9.29 13.72
N GLY A 33 -3.19 9.45 12.42
CA GLY A 33 -4.27 8.77 11.69
C GLY A 33 -4.19 7.25 11.83
N LEU A 34 -3.02 6.67 11.52
CA LEU A 34 -2.76 5.24 11.65
C LEU A 34 -2.91 4.74 13.09
N ARG A 35 -2.40 5.47 14.10
CA ARG A 35 -2.61 5.09 15.51
C ARG A 35 -4.09 5.09 15.88
N SER A 36 -4.85 6.08 15.42
CA SER A 36 -6.29 6.14 15.69
C SER A 36 -7.05 4.99 15.03
N LEU A 37 -6.64 4.59 13.81
CA LEU A 37 -7.28 3.53 13.03
C LEU A 37 -7.33 2.19 13.78
N ALA A 38 -6.26 1.85 14.52
CA ALA A 38 -6.18 0.61 15.29
C ALA A 38 -7.25 0.50 16.41
N ALA A 39 -7.76 1.63 16.90
CA ALA A 39 -8.77 1.67 17.95
C ALA A 39 -10.21 1.79 17.42
N ARG A 40 -10.42 1.85 16.10
CA ARG A 40 -11.76 2.11 15.52
C ARG A 40 -12.54 0.84 15.26
N THR A 41 -13.83 0.91 15.56
CA THR A 41 -14.82 -0.05 15.10
C THR A 41 -15.00 0.00 13.57
N PRO A 42 -15.34 -1.14 12.95
CA PRO A 42 -15.61 -1.20 11.52
C PRO A 42 -16.76 -0.25 11.12
N PRO A 43 -16.72 0.36 9.93
CA PRO A 43 -17.86 1.06 9.35
C PRO A 43 -19.10 0.16 9.27
N ARG A 44 -20.30 0.74 9.38
CA ARG A 44 -21.59 -0.01 9.47
C ARG A 44 -21.84 -1.05 8.37
N ARG A 45 -21.23 -0.91 7.19
CA ARG A 45 -21.40 -1.80 6.03
C ARG A 45 -20.16 -2.64 5.72
N ALA A 46 -19.08 -2.47 6.47
CA ALA A 46 -17.86 -3.24 6.28
C ALA A 46 -17.96 -4.58 7.00
N ASP A 47 -17.49 -5.65 6.36
CA ASP A 47 -17.28 -6.91 7.05
C ASP A 47 -16.21 -6.73 8.15
N PRO A 48 -16.45 -7.21 9.41
CA PRO A 48 -15.50 -7.02 10.50
C PRO A 48 -14.15 -7.72 10.30
N ALA A 49 -14.10 -8.84 9.58
CA ALA A 49 -12.86 -9.56 9.31
C ALA A 49 -12.05 -8.85 8.23
N GLU A 50 -12.71 -8.43 7.14
CA GLU A 50 -12.08 -7.62 6.09
C GLU A 50 -11.56 -6.30 6.67
N TRP A 51 -12.35 -5.59 7.49
CA TRP A 51 -11.90 -4.36 8.14
C TRP A 51 -10.65 -4.59 8.99
N ARG A 52 -10.61 -5.67 9.78
CA ARG A 52 -9.43 -6.01 10.59
C ARG A 52 -8.20 -6.26 9.71
N CYS A 53 -8.37 -6.92 8.57
CA CYS A 53 -7.30 -7.13 7.60
C CYS A 53 -6.78 -5.79 7.07
N VAL A 54 -7.67 -4.89 6.64
CA VAL A 54 -7.30 -3.54 6.16
C VAL A 54 -6.53 -2.75 7.23
N VAL A 55 -6.97 -2.80 8.48
CA VAL A 55 -6.26 -2.15 9.60
C VAL A 55 -4.86 -2.75 9.77
N GLN A 56 -4.73 -4.08 9.71
CA GLN A 56 -3.44 -4.76 9.81
C GLN A 56 -2.50 -4.41 8.65
N ASP A 57 -3.01 -4.40 7.42
CA ASP A 57 -2.27 -4.03 6.22
C ASP A 57 -1.79 -2.58 6.29
N ALA A 58 -2.65 -1.66 6.76
CA ALA A 58 -2.27 -0.27 6.96
C ALA A 58 -1.15 -0.09 8.00
N GLN A 59 -1.20 -0.84 9.12
CA GLN A 59 -0.11 -0.82 10.10
C GLN A 59 1.17 -1.43 9.54
N ARG A 60 1.06 -2.54 8.81
CA ARG A 60 2.20 -3.23 8.21
C ARG A 60 2.93 -2.35 7.19
N LEU A 61 2.19 -1.67 6.32
CA LEU A 61 2.77 -0.69 5.39
C LEU A 61 3.62 0.37 6.12
N ALA A 62 3.20 0.80 7.31
CA ALA A 62 3.92 1.77 8.10
C ALA A 62 5.11 1.16 8.86
N SER A 63 4.96 0.00 9.49
CA SER A 63 6.03 -0.69 10.22
C SER A 63 7.15 -1.14 9.29
N ASP A 64 6.78 -1.58 8.10
CA ASP A 64 7.70 -2.08 7.09
C ASP A 64 8.27 -0.94 6.26
N GLY A 65 7.98 0.32 6.60
CA GLY A 65 8.51 1.54 6.00
C GLY A 65 7.99 1.88 4.58
N TRP A 66 7.13 1.04 3.99
CA TRP A 66 6.54 1.27 2.67
C TRP A 66 5.81 2.60 2.54
N VAL A 67 5.20 3.10 3.62
CA VAL A 67 4.59 4.45 3.61
C VAL A 67 5.62 5.53 3.31
N ALA A 68 6.77 5.51 3.97
CA ALA A 68 7.79 6.52 3.76
C ALA A 68 8.38 6.44 2.34
N THR A 69 8.61 5.22 1.84
CA THR A 69 9.04 4.99 0.46
C THR A 69 8.03 5.49 -0.56
N ALA A 70 6.75 5.17 -0.39
CA ALA A 70 5.70 5.61 -1.29
C ALA A 70 5.65 7.15 -1.38
N LEU A 71 5.70 7.83 -0.24
CA LEU A 71 5.73 9.29 -0.19
C LEU A 71 6.97 9.87 -0.90
N ALA A 72 8.14 9.25 -0.72
CA ALA A 72 9.37 9.65 -1.42
C ALA A 72 9.28 9.43 -2.94
N LEU A 73 8.53 8.42 -3.38
CA LEU A 73 8.21 8.12 -4.78
C LEU A 73 7.06 9.00 -5.32
N GLY A 74 6.51 9.91 -4.52
CA GLY A 74 5.48 10.86 -4.92
C GLY A 74 4.05 10.30 -4.91
N TRP A 75 3.81 9.17 -4.24
CA TRP A 75 2.46 8.72 -3.90
C TRP A 75 1.84 9.68 -2.87
N SER A 76 0.53 9.81 -2.91
CA SER A 76 -0.23 10.60 -1.93
C SER A 76 -0.71 9.72 -0.78
N GLU A 77 -1.05 10.35 0.35
CA GLU A 77 -1.72 9.67 1.47
C GLU A 77 -3.04 9.01 1.02
N ALA A 78 -3.73 9.59 0.03
CA ALA A 78 -4.94 9.05 -0.56
C ALA A 78 -4.71 7.79 -1.39
N ASP A 79 -3.56 7.65 -2.04
CA ASP A 79 -3.19 6.41 -2.75
C ASP A 79 -2.96 5.27 -1.76
N LEU A 80 -2.43 5.59 -0.57
CA LEU A 80 -2.10 4.61 0.45
C LEU A 80 -3.28 4.24 1.35
N PHE A 81 -4.12 5.21 1.70
CA PHE A 81 -5.15 5.08 2.74
C PHE A 81 -6.49 5.74 2.40
N GLY A 82 -6.65 6.29 1.21
CA GLY A 82 -7.91 6.88 0.76
C GLY A 82 -8.94 5.81 0.40
N ILE A 83 -10.20 6.07 0.68
CA ILE A 83 -11.33 5.29 0.18
C ILE A 83 -12.42 6.23 -0.34
N GLY A 84 -13.30 5.70 -1.19
CA GLY A 84 -14.48 6.42 -1.67
C GLY A 84 -15.44 6.79 -0.54
N ARG A 85 -15.92 8.03 -0.52
CA ARG A 85 -16.72 8.61 0.59
C ARG A 85 -18.04 7.87 0.89
N ASN A 86 -18.54 7.06 -0.05
CA ASN A 86 -19.76 6.26 0.08
C ASN A 86 -19.53 4.74 -0.06
N GLY A 87 -18.27 4.28 0.07
CA GLY A 87 -17.93 2.91 -0.30
C GLY A 87 -18.07 2.66 -1.80
N SER A 88 -17.91 3.70 -2.62
CA SER A 88 -17.77 3.53 -4.06
C SER A 88 -16.47 2.77 -4.32
N ASP A 89 -16.57 1.61 -4.98
CA ASP A 89 -15.44 0.78 -5.41
C ASP A 89 -14.48 1.52 -6.36
N GLU A 90 -14.85 2.72 -6.79
CA GLU A 90 -14.10 3.61 -7.67
C GLU A 90 -12.80 4.14 -7.05
N TRP A 91 -12.62 4.06 -5.72
CA TRP A 91 -11.37 4.47 -5.06
C TRP A 91 -10.90 3.40 -4.06
N LEU A 92 -9.90 2.63 -4.48
CA LEU A 92 -9.27 1.56 -3.72
C LEU A 92 -7.82 1.94 -3.40
N SER A 93 -7.54 2.24 -2.13
CA SER A 93 -6.17 2.48 -1.67
C SER A 93 -5.36 1.20 -1.60
N LEU A 94 -4.03 1.36 -1.57
CA LEU A 94 -3.09 0.26 -1.36
C LEU A 94 -3.45 -0.57 -0.12
N ALA A 95 -3.71 0.05 1.03
CA ALA A 95 -4.04 -0.67 2.26
C ALA A 95 -5.30 -1.55 2.14
N VAL A 96 -6.28 -1.14 1.35
CA VAL A 96 -7.50 -1.96 1.11
C VAL A 96 -7.23 -3.02 0.06
N TRP A 97 -6.51 -2.67 -1.00
CA TRP A 97 -6.20 -3.59 -2.09
C TRP A 97 -5.37 -4.79 -1.61
N LEU A 98 -4.42 -4.62 -0.67
CA LEU A 98 -3.54 -5.71 -0.24
C LEU A 98 -4.30 -6.96 0.20
N ALA A 99 -5.37 -6.83 0.98
CA ALA A 99 -6.15 -7.97 1.45
C ALA A 99 -5.26 -9.09 2.02
N GLY A 100 -4.28 -8.71 2.85
CA GLY A 100 -3.29 -9.60 3.48
C GLY A 100 -2.00 -9.80 2.68
N ARG A 101 -1.96 -9.41 1.41
CA ARG A 101 -0.77 -9.57 0.54
C ARG A 101 0.40 -8.67 0.93
N THR A 102 1.61 -9.11 0.67
CA THR A 102 2.83 -8.38 1.10
C THR A 102 3.44 -7.58 -0.04
N VAL A 103 3.68 -6.28 0.17
CA VAL A 103 4.43 -5.46 -0.80
C VAL A 103 5.89 -5.88 -0.82
N VAL A 104 6.42 -6.15 -2.01
CA VAL A 104 7.82 -6.56 -2.22
C VAL A 104 8.62 -5.56 -3.05
N LEU A 105 7.94 -4.75 -3.85
CA LEU A 105 8.54 -3.74 -4.71
C LEU A 105 7.55 -2.58 -4.92
N MET A 106 8.07 -1.37 -5.03
CA MET A 106 7.29 -0.18 -5.36
C MET A 106 8.11 0.77 -6.22
N ASP A 107 7.48 1.36 -7.22
CA ASP A 107 8.00 2.48 -8.00
C ASP A 107 7.04 3.70 -7.92
N ASP A 108 7.29 4.74 -8.68
CA ASP A 108 6.50 5.98 -8.70
C ASP A 108 5.11 5.83 -9.35
N HIS A 109 4.76 4.64 -9.82
CA HIS A 109 3.49 4.33 -10.47
C HIS A 109 2.79 3.08 -9.91
N ARG A 110 3.53 2.11 -9.37
CA ARG A 110 3.03 0.77 -9.05
C ARG A 110 3.58 0.22 -7.74
N ALA A 111 2.74 -0.54 -7.06
CA ALA A 111 3.13 -1.39 -5.94
C ALA A 111 2.93 -2.86 -6.34
N PHE A 112 3.92 -3.70 -6.07
CA PHE A 112 3.91 -5.12 -6.41
C PHE A 112 3.84 -5.97 -5.14
N THR A 113 3.05 -7.04 -5.20
CA THR A 113 2.98 -8.08 -4.18
C THR A 113 3.51 -9.38 -4.75
N ALA A 114 4.16 -10.19 -3.92
CA ALA A 114 4.62 -11.53 -4.31
C ALA A 114 4.31 -12.50 -3.18
N ASP A 115 3.06 -12.96 -3.15
CA ASP A 115 2.64 -14.11 -2.35
C ASP A 115 2.59 -15.33 -3.29
N ASP A 116 1.42 -15.93 -3.54
CA ASP A 116 1.28 -17.08 -4.46
C ASP A 116 1.40 -16.72 -5.95
N ALA A 117 1.17 -15.45 -6.29
CA ALA A 117 1.34 -14.88 -7.62
C ALA A 117 1.75 -13.41 -7.51
N VAL A 118 2.32 -12.86 -8.60
CA VAL A 118 2.67 -11.45 -8.66
C VAL A 118 1.45 -10.63 -9.09
N TYR A 119 0.96 -9.78 -8.20
CA TYR A 119 -0.06 -8.78 -8.49
C TYR A 119 0.53 -7.38 -8.36
N TYR A 120 -0.02 -6.42 -9.10
CA TYR A 120 0.32 -5.02 -8.94
C TYR A 120 -0.91 -4.12 -8.81
N LEU A 121 -0.74 -3.03 -8.06
CA LEU A 121 -1.67 -1.92 -8.01
C LEU A 121 -1.00 -0.73 -8.68
N GLU A 122 -1.69 -0.10 -9.64
CA GLU A 122 -1.31 1.22 -10.13
C GLU A 122 -1.84 2.26 -9.15
N ARG A 123 -0.98 3.20 -8.73
CA ARG A 123 -1.45 4.34 -7.95
C ARG A 123 -2.48 5.11 -8.74
N TRP A 124 -3.44 5.68 -8.04
CA TRP A 124 -4.37 6.58 -8.70
C TRP A 124 -3.61 7.86 -9.06
N GLY A 125 -3.54 8.15 -10.36
CA GLY A 125 -3.19 9.51 -10.80
C GLY A 125 -4.22 10.49 -10.21
N ARG A 126 -3.87 11.78 -10.08
CA ARG A 126 -4.87 12.81 -9.74
C ARG A 126 -6.07 12.62 -10.67
N PRO A 127 -7.27 12.30 -10.17
CA PRO A 127 -8.39 12.02 -11.05
C PRO A 127 -8.66 13.29 -11.88
N ASN A 128 -8.66 13.14 -13.22
CA ASN A 128 -9.10 14.19 -14.15
C ASN A 128 -10.62 14.41 -14.08
N THR A 129 -11.31 13.63 -13.24
CA THR A 129 -12.76 13.66 -13.00
C THR A 129 -13.05 14.19 -11.60
N PRO A 130 -14.15 14.94 -11.41
CA PRO A 130 -14.56 15.49 -10.12
C PRO A 130 -15.21 14.40 -9.26
N PHE A 131 -14.46 13.35 -8.93
CA PHE A 131 -14.91 12.42 -7.90
C PHE A 131 -14.89 13.14 -6.54
N ALA A 132 -15.80 12.74 -5.66
CA ALA A 132 -15.75 13.21 -4.27
C ALA A 132 -14.35 12.89 -3.71
N ALA A 133 -13.68 13.89 -3.14
CA ALA A 133 -12.35 13.72 -2.58
C ALA A 133 -12.32 12.47 -1.67
N PRO A 134 -11.31 11.60 -1.82
CA PRO A 134 -11.21 10.40 -1.00
C PRO A 134 -11.13 10.79 0.47
N VAL A 135 -11.75 9.98 1.32
CA VAL A 135 -11.62 10.09 2.77
C VAL A 135 -10.60 9.09 3.26
N MET A 136 -9.83 9.44 4.28
CA MET A 136 -8.85 8.52 4.83
C MET A 136 -9.54 7.41 5.62
N LEU A 137 -8.94 6.21 5.71
CA LEU A 137 -9.46 5.09 6.49
C LEU A 137 -9.84 5.48 7.94
N TRP A 138 -9.07 6.37 8.58
CA TRP A 138 -9.34 6.90 9.92
C TRP A 138 -10.39 8.01 10.00
N GLU A 139 -11.03 8.37 8.89
CA GLU A 139 -12.12 9.34 8.82
C GLU A 139 -13.49 8.67 8.56
N VAL A 140 -13.48 7.43 8.04
CA VAL A 140 -14.69 6.67 7.69
C VAL A 140 -15.57 6.42 8.92
N GLY A 141 -16.89 6.54 8.78
CA GLY A 141 -17.84 6.25 9.86
C GLY A 141 -17.93 7.31 10.97
N ARG A 142 -17.44 8.53 10.72
CA ARG A 142 -17.91 9.71 11.45
C ARG A 142 -19.30 10.14 10.98
#